data_AF-A0A372LYT2-F1
#
_entry.id   AF-A0A372LYT2-F1
#
_cell.length_a   1.000
_cell.length_b   1.000
_cell.length_c   1.000
_cell.angle_alpha   90.00
_cell.angle_beta   90.00
_cell.angle_gamma   90.00
#
_symmetry.space_group_name_H-M   'P 1'
#
loop_
_entity.id
_entity.type
_entity.pdbx_description
1 polymer ?
#
loop_
_entity_poly.entity_id
_entity_poly.type
_entity_poly.pdbx_seq_one_letter_code
_entity_poly.pdbx_strand_id
1 'polypeptide(L)' 'MFALLIAISVVYGALAGLLLPRVAYRFSVRPGEPWNSGCPHGHDLTGPARGWLGTARCAACATAGA' A
#
# COMPACT_ATOMS: atom_id res chain seq x y z
N MET A 1 -2.61 13.94 28.98
CA MET A 1 -1.94 12.64 28.74
C MET A 1 -2.65 11.77 27.68
N PHE A 2 -3.99 11.62 27.72
CA PHE A 2 -4.73 10.81 26.73
C PHE A 2 -4.65 11.34 25.28
N ALA A 3 -4.54 12.66 25.10
CA ALA A 3 -4.44 13.27 23.77
C ALA A 3 -3.30 12.68 22.93
N LEU A 4 -2.14 12.39 23.54
CA LEU A 4 -1.02 11.77 22.83
C LEU A 4 -1.36 10.35 22.38
N LEU A 5 -1.98 9.55 23.25
CA LEU A 5 -2.40 8.18 22.92
C LEU A 5 -3.46 8.17 21.81
N ILE A 6 -4.41 9.10 21.85
CA ILE A 6 -5.40 9.28 20.78
C ILE A 6 -4.71 9.61 19.46
N ALA A 7 -3.80 10.59 19.47
CA ALA A 7 -3.06 10.97 18.27
C ALA A 7 -2.28 9.80 17.68
N ILE A 8 -1.55 9.03 18.51
CA ILE A 8 -0.82 7.83 18.08
C ILE A 8 -1.78 6.80 17.48
N SER A 9 -2.94 6.57 18.09
CA SER A 9 -3.92 5.59 17.61
C SER A 9 -4.50 5.98 16.26
N VAL A 10 -4.81 7.27 16.07
CA VAL A 10 -5.29 7.80 14.78
C VAL A 10 -4.23 7.64 13.71
N VAL A 11 -2.98 8.01 14.00
CA VAL A 11 -1.86 7.85 13.06
C VAL A 11 -1.65 6.37 12.73
N TYR A 12 -1.67 5.50 13.73
CA TYR A 12 -1.53 4.07 13.54
C TYR A 12 -2.65 3.50 12.66
N GLY A 13 -3.91 3.84 12.93
CA GLY A 13 -5.05 3.42 12.13
C GLY A 13 -4.98 3.92 10.69
N ALA A 14 -4.57 5.17 10.49
CA ALA A 14 -4.40 5.75 9.16
C ALA A 14 -3.28 5.05 8.37
N LEU A 15 -2.13 4.80 9.01
CA LEU A 15 -1.02 4.07 8.40
C LEU A 15 -1.42 2.63 8.07
N ALA A 16 -2.06 1.92 8.99
CA ALA A 16 -2.56 0.57 8.77
C ALA A 16 -3.56 0.54 7.60
N GLY A 17 -4.55 1.43 7.58
CA GLY A 17 -5.54 1.51 6.50
C GLY A 17 -4.93 1.81 5.13
N LEU A 18 -3.86 2.60 5.08
CA LEU A 18 -3.15 2.92 3.83
C LEU A 18 -2.26 1.76 3.35
N LEU A 19 -1.57 1.08 4.27
CA LEU A 19 -0.56 0.07 3.96
C LEU A 19 -1.16 -1.33 3.74
N LEU A 20 -2.18 -1.74 4.50
CA LEU A 20 -2.75 -3.08 4.45
C LEU A 20 -3.22 -3.52 3.06
N PRO A 21 -3.98 -2.69 2.29
CA PRO A 21 -4.48 -3.11 0.98
C PRO A 21 -3.36 -3.48 0.00
N ARG A 22 -2.27 -2.71 0.02
CA ARG A 22 -1.13 -2.92 -0.89
C ARG A 22 -0.37 -4.19 -0.53
N VAL A 23 -0.20 -4.44 0.77
CA VAL A 23 0.42 -5.66 1.29
C VAL A 23 -0.43 -6.88 0.93
N ALA A 24 -1.75 -6.82 1.15
CA ALA A 24 -2.67 -7.90 0.79
C ALA A 24 -2.62 -8.24 -0.70
N TYR A 25 -2.57 -7.24 -1.58
CA TYR A 25 -2.42 -7.45 -3.03
C TYR A 25 -1.06 -8.07 -3.39
N ARG A 26 0.05 -7.61 -2.78
CA ARG A 26 1.37 -8.21 -3.02
C ARG A 26 1.41 -9.70 -2.68
N PHE A 27 0.71 -10.08 -1.61
CA PHE A 27 0.62 -11.46 -1.15
C PHE A 27 -0.47 -12.30 -1.82
N SER A 28 -1.28 -11.74 -2.72
CA SER A 28 -2.33 -12.49 -3.44
C SER A 28 -1.77 -13.33 -4.60
N VAL A 29 -0.68 -14.04 -4.34
CA VAL A 29 -0.02 -15.00 -5.23
C VAL A 29 -0.07 -16.39 -4.60
N ARG A 30 0.18 -17.45 -5.37
CA ARG A 30 0.25 -18.77 -4.75
C ARG A 30 1.45 -18.85 -3.80
N PRO A 31 1.37 -19.67 -2.73
CA PRO A 31 2.53 -19.92 -1.88
C PRO A 31 3.71 -20.43 -2.71
N GLY A 32 4.87 -19.79 -2.58
CA GLY A 32 6.08 -20.12 -3.33
C GLY A 32 6.26 -19.34 -4.65
N GLU A 33 5.24 -18.62 -5.11
CA GLU A 33 5.40 -17.68 -6.22
C GLU A 33 5.97 -16.34 -5.75
N PRO A 34 6.71 -15.62 -6.61
CA PRO A 34 7.16 -14.28 -6.30
C PRO A 34 5.96 -13.35 -6.08
N TRP A 35 6.06 -12.47 -5.08
CA TRP A 35 5.01 -11.52 -4.76
C TRP A 35 4.72 -10.55 -5.92
N ASN A 36 3.48 -10.06 -5.99
CA ASN A 36 3.08 -9.14 -7.04
C ASN A 36 3.89 -7.83 -6.95
N SER A 37 4.75 -7.58 -7.94
CA SER A 37 5.55 -6.35 -8.06
C SER A 37 4.91 -5.31 -8.98
N GLY A 38 3.97 -5.72 -9.83
CA GLY A 38 3.26 -4.87 -10.78
C GLY A 38 1.76 -4.79 -10.50
N CYS A 39 1.12 -3.75 -11.02
CA CYS A 39 -0.34 -3.66 -11.06
C CYS A 39 -0.91 -4.55 -12.19
N PRO A 40 -2.23 -4.83 -12.18
CA PRO A 40 -2.87 -5.65 -13.22
C PRO A 40 -2.74 -5.10 -14.65
N HIS A 41 -2.44 -3.81 -14.80
CA HIS A 41 -2.20 -3.16 -16.09
C HIS A 41 -0.72 -3.19 -16.54
N GLY A 42 0.17 -3.88 -15.81
CA GLY A 42 1.59 -3.99 -16.15
C GLY A 42 2.47 -2.82 -15.71
N HIS A 43 1.97 -1.91 -14.88
CA HIS A 43 2.78 -0.84 -14.30
C HIS A 43 3.54 -1.33 -13.07
N ASP A 44 4.83 -0.98 -12.97
CA ASP A 44 5.62 -1.28 -11.78
C ASP A 44 5.10 -0.52 -10.55
N LEU A 45 4.96 -1.25 -9.43
CA LEU A 45 4.65 -0.65 -8.14
C LEU A 45 5.92 -0.02 -7.56
N THR A 46 6.26 1.17 -8.04
CA THR A 46 7.39 1.98 -7.56
C THR A 46 6.96 2.90 -6.40
N GLY A 47 7.94 3.55 -5.77
CA GLY A 47 7.73 4.50 -4.66
C GLY A 47 8.62 4.25 -3.45
N PRO A 48 8.36 4.96 -2.32
CA PRO A 48 9.13 4.81 -1.09
C PRO A 48 9.11 3.38 -0.55
N ALA A 49 10.21 2.98 0.09
CA ALA A 49 10.48 1.60 0.49
C ALA A 49 10.21 0.60 -0.65
N ARG A 50 10.76 0.80 -1.85
CA ARG A 50 10.56 -0.09 -3.02
C ARG A 50 9.08 -0.26 -3.42
N GLY A 51 8.30 0.81 -3.29
CA GLY A 51 6.87 0.84 -3.55
C GLY A 51 6.06 -0.02 -2.58
N TRP A 52 6.52 -0.24 -1.36
CA TRP A 52 5.68 -0.77 -0.28
C TRP A 52 4.86 0.32 0.40
N LEU A 53 5.41 1.53 0.51
CA LEU A 53 4.71 2.70 1.01
C LEU A 53 3.99 3.40 -0.14
N GLY A 54 2.67 3.49 -0.05
CA GLY A 54 1.85 4.26 -0.98
C GLY A 54 0.41 3.77 -1.03
N THR A 55 -0.38 4.40 -1.89
CA THR A 55 -1.81 4.14 -2.03
C THR A 55 -2.11 2.74 -2.53
N ALA A 56 -3.35 2.28 -2.34
CA ALA A 56 -3.84 1.02 -2.89
C ALA A 56 -3.77 0.95 -4.43
N ARG A 57 -3.77 2.10 -5.11
CA ARG A 57 -3.66 2.21 -6.57
C ARG A 57 -2.23 2.47 -7.00
N CYS A 58 -1.88 1.97 -8.18
CA CYS A 58 -0.64 2.29 -8.85
C CYS A 58 -0.61 3.80 -9.20
N ALA A 59 0.52 4.48 -9.07
CA ALA A 59 0.62 5.92 -9.32
C ALA A 59 0.19 6.30 -10.75
N ALA A 60 0.64 5.53 -11.75
CA ALA A 60 0.27 5.73 -13.15
C ALA A 60 -1.26 5.58 -13.39
N CYS A 61 -1.89 4.63 -12.69
CA CYS A 61 -3.32 4.39 -12.75
C CYS A 61 -4.10 5.50 -12.05
N ALA A 62 -3.56 6.02 -10.94
CA ALA A 62 -4.15 7.12 -10.20
C ALA A 62 -4.10 8.43 -10.99
N THR A 63 -3.04 8.66 -11.77
CA THR A 63 -2.92 9.82 -12.65
C THR A 63 -3.70 9.69 -13.95
N ALA A 64 -3.84 8.48 -14.52
CA ALA A 64 -4.58 8.27 -15.77
C ALA A 64 -6.12 8.30 -15.59
N GLY A 65 -6.61 8.09 -14.36
CA GLY A 65 -8.03 8.18 -14.02
C GLY A 65 -8.45 9.52 -13.39
N ALA A 66 -7.55 10.50 -13.34
CA ALA A 66 -7.78 11.88 -12.90
C ALA A 66 -7.88 12.80 -14.12
#